data_AF-A2BXB8-F1
#
_entry.id   AF-A2BXB8-F1
#
_cell.length_a   1.000
_cell.length_b   1.000
_cell.length_c   1.000
_cell.angle_alpha   90.00
_cell.angle_beta   90.00
_cell.angle_gamma   90.00
#
_symmetry.space_group_name_H-M   'P 1'
#
loop_
_entity.id
_entity.type
_entity.pdbx_description
1 polymer ?
#
loop_
_entity_poly.entity_id
_entity_poly.type
_entity_poly.pdbx_seq_one_letter_code
_entity_poly.pdbx_strand_id
1 'polypeptide(L)'
;MDKDSRKLTEEAWLICPNWTEVRRFTKNRNNKDKFFEYMFVDSGIVVGSNGESPPFMKTRKEIKIEDARKEYQQLITSGWQVTEPKW
;
A
#
# COMPACT_ATOMS: atom_id res chain seq x y z
N MET A 1 0.43 -2.20 -25.33
CA MET A 1 0.87 -1.14 -24.40
C MET A 1 0.23 -1.39 -23.05
N ASP A 2 0.93 -2.24 -22.30
CA ASP A 2 1.11 -2.27 -20.85
C ASP A 2 -0.10 -2.11 -19.93
N LYS A 3 -0.70 -3.26 -19.62
CA LYS A 3 -1.67 -3.49 -18.53
C LYS A 3 -1.06 -3.29 -17.12
N ASP A 4 0.26 -3.11 -17.01
CA ASP A 4 1.01 -3.08 -15.75
C ASP A 4 1.41 -1.69 -15.26
N SER A 5 0.87 -0.62 -15.86
CA SER A 5 0.65 0.61 -15.09
C SER A 5 -0.54 0.39 -14.17
N ARG A 6 -0.39 -0.46 -13.14
CA ARG A 6 -1.38 -0.60 -12.06
C ARG A 6 -1.44 0.75 -11.35
N LYS A 7 -2.23 1.65 -11.91
CA LYS A 7 -2.72 2.84 -11.22
C LYS A 7 -3.20 2.32 -9.87
N LEU A 8 -2.72 2.96 -8.81
CA LEU A 8 -3.20 2.77 -7.45
C LEU A 8 -4.70 3.13 -7.42
N THR A 9 -5.56 2.21 -7.89
CA THR A 9 -6.96 2.49 -8.21
C THR A 9 -7.87 2.06 -7.09
N GLU A 10 -7.58 0.93 -6.44
CA GLU A 10 -8.44 0.36 -5.41
C GLU A 10 -7.64 -0.10 -4.20
N GLU A 11 -6.70 -1.03 -4.41
CA GLU A 11 -5.84 -1.54 -3.36
C GLU A 11 -4.47 -1.91 -3.93
N ALA A 12 -3.40 -1.69 -3.16
CA ALA A 12 -2.08 -2.21 -3.44
C ALA A 12 -1.35 -2.57 -2.15
N TRP A 13 -0.58 -3.65 -2.21
CA TRP A 13 0.28 -4.09 -1.13
C TRP A 13 1.74 -3.98 -1.57
N LEU A 14 2.55 -3.39 -0.71
CA LEU A 14 4.00 -3.28 -0.88
C LEU A 14 4.69 -3.92 0.31
N ILE A 15 5.73 -4.70 0.04
CA ILE A 15 6.62 -5.26 1.06
C ILE A 15 8.02 -4.67 0.88
N CYS A 16 8.69 -4.38 1.99
CA CYS A 16 10.04 -3.87 1.95
C CYS A 16 11.05 -4.98 1.57
N PRO A 17 12.22 -4.63 1.00
CA PRO A 17 13.20 -5.62 0.52
C PRO A 17 13.69 -6.62 1.58
N ASN A 18 13.72 -6.21 2.84
CA ASN A 18 14.16 -7.04 3.97
C ASN A 18 13.01 -7.76 4.68
N TRP A 19 11.78 -7.72 4.13
CA TRP A 19 10.62 -8.47 4.63
C TRP A 19 10.26 -8.18 6.10
N THR A 20 10.54 -6.96 6.59
CA THR A 20 10.20 -6.55 7.96
C THR A 20 8.92 -5.74 8.06
N GLU A 21 8.59 -5.02 6.99
CA GLU A 21 7.48 -4.06 6.92
C GLU A 21 6.62 -4.33 5.69
N VAL A 22 5.34 -4.05 5.86
CA VAL A 22 4.35 -4.05 4.80
C VAL A 22 3.62 -2.73 4.80
N ARG A 23 3.26 -2.24 3.61
CA ARG A 23 2.33 -1.13 3.45
C ARG A 23 1.18 -1.54 2.57
N ARG A 24 -0.02 -1.18 2.99
CA ARG A 24 -1.24 -1.34 2.21
C ARG A 24 -1.81 0.03 1.88
N PHE A 25 -2.08 0.23 0.61
CA PHE A 25 -2.77 1.39 0.08
C PHE A 25 -4.19 0.97 -0.26
N THR A 26 -5.21 1.64 0.26
CA THR A 26 -6.62 1.32 0.00
C THR A 26 -7.39 2.59 -0.24
N LYS A 27 -8.09 2.70 -1.38
CA LYS A 27 -8.89 3.87 -1.71
C LYS A 27 -9.99 4.09 -0.67
N ASN A 28 -10.13 5.32 -0.17
CA ASN A 28 -11.25 5.66 0.69
C ASN A 28 -12.51 5.90 -0.16
N ARG A 29 -13.37 4.89 -0.25
CA ARG A 29 -14.66 4.96 -0.96
C ARG A 29 -15.77 5.65 -0.17
N ASN A 30 -15.59 5.82 1.14
CA ASN A 30 -16.58 6.43 2.04
C ASN A 30 -16.31 7.92 2.30
N ASN A 31 -15.39 8.51 1.54
CA ASN A 31 -15.08 9.91 1.66
C ASN A 31 -16.28 10.78 1.29
N LYS A 32 -16.58 11.78 2.14
CA LYS A 32 -17.69 12.74 1.94
C LYS A 32 -17.29 13.94 1.08
N ASP A 33 -15.99 14.16 0.89
CA ASP A 33 -15.45 15.21 0.04
C ASP A 33 -15.66 14.85 -1.44
N LYS A 34 -16.36 15.72 -2.18
CA LYS A 34 -16.71 15.52 -3.60
C LYS A 34 -15.62 16.01 -4.55
N PHE A 35 -14.62 16.74 -4.04
CA PHE A 35 -13.59 17.39 -4.85
C PHE A 35 -12.27 16.63 -4.82
N PHE A 36 -11.94 16.01 -3.68
CA PHE A 36 -10.68 15.28 -3.52
C PHE A 36 -10.91 13.80 -3.25
N GLU A 37 -10.09 12.95 -3.86
CA GLU A 37 -10.00 11.53 -3.53
C GLU A 37 -8.92 11.29 -2.47
N TYR A 38 -9.21 10.40 -1.53
CA TYR A 38 -8.32 10.04 -0.44
C TYR A 38 -8.01 8.55 -0.45
N MET A 39 -6.91 8.20 0.19
CA MET A 39 -6.41 6.85 0.31
C MET A 39 -5.92 6.60 1.73
N PHE A 40 -6.28 5.43 2.26
CA PHE A 40 -5.68 4.92 3.48
C PHE A 40 -4.34 4.29 3.14
N VAL A 41 -3.32 4.66 3.90
CA VAL A 41 -2.03 3.99 3.91
C VAL A 41 -1.88 3.34 5.28
N ASP A 42 -1.99 2.03 5.29
CA ASP A 42 -1.73 1.20 6.46
C ASP A 42 -0.27 0.79 6.46
N SER A 43 0.41 0.87 7.60
CA SER A 43 1.74 0.32 7.80
C SER A 43 1.71 -0.78 8.85
N GLY A 44 2.31 -1.90 8.53
CA GLY A 44 2.39 -3.07 9.38
C GLY A 44 3.77 -3.71 9.37
N ILE A 45 3.95 -4.70 10.24
CA ILE A 45 5.13 -5.56 10.25
C ILE A 45 4.77 -6.93 9.69
N VAL A 46 5.72 -7.53 8.99
CA VAL A 46 5.62 -8.93 8.59
C VAL A 46 5.83 -9.79 9.84
N VAL A 47 5.01 -10.82 9.99
CA VAL A 47 5.05 -11.77 11.11
C VAL A 47 5.17 -13.19 10.55
N GLY A 48 5.86 -14.05 11.30
CA GLY A 48 6.18 -15.41 10.86
C GLY A 48 7.36 -15.47 9.88
N SER A 49 7.76 -16.68 9.54
CA SER A 49 8.78 -16.94 8.53
C SER A 49 8.15 -16.84 7.14
N ASN A 50 8.79 -16.12 6.21
CA ASN A 50 8.43 -16.08 4.79
C ASN A 50 6.97 -15.71 4.44
N GLY A 51 6.26 -14.96 5.30
CA GLY A 51 4.90 -14.50 4.99
C GLY A 51 3.79 -15.53 5.22
N GLU A 52 4.05 -16.59 6.01
CA GLU A 52 3.04 -17.59 6.39
C GLU A 52 1.92 -17.05 7.30
N SER A 53 2.08 -15.85 7.85
CA SER A 53 1.08 -15.22 8.72
C SER A 53 0.67 -13.85 8.20
N PRO A 54 -0.60 -13.46 8.40
CA PRO A 54 -1.06 -12.13 8.01
C PRO A 54 -0.25 -11.07 8.75
N PRO A 55 0.15 -9.98 8.07
CA PRO A 55 0.96 -8.95 8.70
C PRO A 55 0.21 -8.24 9.81
N PHE A 56 0.95 -7.83 10.84
CA PHE A 56 0.40 -7.07 11.95
C PHE A 56 0.37 -5.57 11.61
N MET A 57 -0.80 -5.08 11.21
CA MET A 57 -1.03 -3.67 10.88
C MET A 57 -1.00 -2.81 12.15
N LYS A 58 -0.13 -1.80 12.18
CA LYS A 58 0.11 -0.95 13.35
C LYS A 58 -0.54 0.42 13.24
N THR A 59 -0.45 1.03 12.06
CA THR A 59 -0.86 2.42 11.85
C THR A 59 -1.68 2.53 10.59
N ARG A 60 -2.60 3.49 10.59
CA ARG A 60 -3.40 3.91 9.44
C ARG A 60 -3.31 5.43 9.35
N LYS A 61 -2.98 5.94 8.18
CA LYS A 61 -3.13 7.36 7.85
C LYS A 61 -4.03 7.51 6.63
N GLU A 62 -4.78 8.60 6.60
CA GLU A 62 -5.56 9.01 5.44
C GLU A 62 -4.86 10.19 4.78
N ILE A 63 -4.58 10.09 3.48
CA ILE A 63 -3.91 11.13 2.70
C ILE A 63 -4.60 11.28 1.34
N LYS A 64 -4.38 12.40 0.66
CA LYS A 64 -4.89 12.61 -0.70
C LYS A 64 -4.29 11.58 -1.66
N ILE A 65 -5.04 11.21 -2.69
CA ILE A 65 -4.59 10.21 -3.67
C ILE A 65 -3.29 10.60 -4.38
N GLU A 66 -3.05 11.89 -4.58
CA GLU A 66 -1.83 12.40 -5.21
C GLU A 66 -0.61 12.15 -4.32
N ASP A 67 -0.75 12.37 -3.01
CA ASP A 67 0.32 12.13 -2.04
C ASP A 67 0.55 10.62 -1.85
N ALA A 68 -0.53 9.82 -1.85
CA ALA A 68 -0.42 8.37 -1.83
C ALA A 68 0.33 7.81 -3.05
N ARG A 69 0.10 8.37 -4.24
CA ARG A 69 0.83 7.98 -5.46
C ARG A 69 2.31 8.35 -5.38
N LYS A 70 2.65 9.54 -4.85
CA LYS A 70 4.05 9.94 -4.63
C LYS A 70 4.75 8.99 -3.66
N GLU A 71 4.12 8.68 -2.53
CA GLU A 71 4.66 7.75 -1.54
C GLU A 71 4.84 6.34 -2.13
N TYR A 72 3.84 5.84 -2.86
CA TYR A 72 3.93 4.57 -3.58
C TYR A 72 5.13 4.54 -4.53
N GLN A 73 5.31 5.57 -5.36
CA GLN A 73 6.44 5.66 -6.30
C GLN A 73 7.79 5.74 -5.57
N GLN A 74 7.87 6.46 -4.46
CA GLN A 74 9.08 6.54 -3.64
C GLN A 74 9.47 5.17 -3.07
N LEU A 75 8.49 4.40 -2.59
CA LEU A 75 8.72 3.05 -2.07
C LEU A 75 9.22 2.11 -3.16
N ILE A 76 8.57 2.11 -4.32
CA ILE A 76 9.01 1.33 -5.49
C ILE A 76 10.46 1.70 -5.88
N THR A 77 10.77 3.00 -5.93
CA THR A 77 12.14 3.48 -6.23
C THR A 77 13.15 3.06 -5.17
N SER A 78 12.70 2.92 -3.91
CA SER A 78 13.51 2.45 -2.78
C SER A 78 13.65 0.92 -2.73
N GLY A 79 13.16 0.21 -3.76
CA GLY A 79 13.27 -1.24 -3.91
C GLY A 79 12.13 -2.04 -3.28
N TRP A 80 11.09 -1.39 -2.74
CA TRP A 80 9.91 -2.11 -2.27
C TRP A 80 9.22 -2.81 -3.44
N GLN A 81 8.67 -3.99 -3.16
CA GLN A 81 8.04 -4.83 -4.18
C GLN A 81 6.54 -4.88 -3.99
N VAL A 82 5.80 -4.88 -5.10
CA VAL A 82 4.37 -5.18 -5.10
C VAL A 82 4.21 -6.64 -4.72
N THR A 83 3.45 -6.88 -3.67
CA THR A 83 3.10 -8.23 -3.23
C THR A 83 1.60 -8.43 -3.37
N GLU A 84 1.19 -9.67 -3.60
CA GLU A 84 -0.19 -10.06 -3.37
C GLU A 84 -0.29 -10.62 -1.95
N PRO A 85 -1.37 -10.33 -1.23
CA PRO A 85 -1.62 -10.94 0.07
C PRO A 85 -1.86 -12.45 -0.12
N LYS A 86 -0.82 -13.26 0.11
CA LYS A 86 -0.87 -14.73 0.10
C LYS A 86 -0.42 -15.25 1.47
N TRP A 87 -1.20 -14.94 2.49
CA TRP A 87 -1.13 -15.60 3.80
C TRP A 87 -2.26 -16.61 3.91
#